data_AF-A0A7S0I838-F1
#
_entry.id   AF-A0A7S0I838-F1
#
_cell.length_a   1.000
_cell.length_b   1.000
_cell.length_c   1.000
_cell.angle_alpha   90.00
_cell.angle_beta   90.00
_cell.angle_gamma   90.00
#
_symmetry.space_group_name_H-M   'P 1'
#
loop_
_entity.id
_entity.type
_entity.pdbx_description
1 polymer ?
#
loop_
_entity_poly.entity_id
_entity_poly.type
_entity_poly.pdbx_seq_one_letter_code
_entity_poly.pdbx_strand_id
1 'polypeptide(L)'
;MGGDFLPSWSEFVDASVGEKWQQVLVALFVGYFVAAIAVYFFPSPFNRDRRVRKRAPVTEEEKAAAEIFPDPMPKGDLTREELKRYDGSNVAIPVLIAAKGRIFDVTKGRDFYGKGGPYNCFAGIDCSRALAKVSLDRKDLNAKCADLYAAERDVLNDWVRKFEDKYPEVGIVLDGTYDGPP
;
A
#
# COMPACT_ATOMS: atom_id res chain seq x y z
N MET A 1 65.99 -4.20 -14.14
CA MET A 1 65.34 -3.66 -12.92
C MET A 1 65.13 -2.18 -13.19
N GLY A 2 63.92 -1.62 -13.27
CA GLY A 2 62.60 -2.21 -13.03
C GLY A 2 61.85 -1.37 -11.99
N GLY A 3 60.77 -0.72 -12.38
CA GLY A 3 60.09 0.30 -11.56
C GLY A 3 59.04 1.09 -12.32
N ASP A 4 58.12 0.39 -12.98
CA ASP A 4 56.88 0.98 -13.53
C ASP A 4 55.81 1.16 -12.43
N PHE A 5 54.62 1.61 -12.83
CA PHE A 5 53.39 1.83 -12.04
C PHE A 5 53.42 3.09 -11.13
N LEU A 6 52.46 4.01 -11.20
CA LEU A 6 51.13 4.01 -11.83
C LEU A 6 50.91 5.25 -12.73
N PRO A 7 49.99 5.22 -13.72
CA PRO A 7 49.49 6.42 -14.39
C PRO A 7 48.73 7.32 -13.40
N SER A 8 48.64 8.62 -13.70
CA SER A 8 47.85 9.54 -12.88
C SER A 8 46.34 9.26 -12.98
N TRP A 9 45.60 9.65 -11.93
CA TRP A 9 44.14 9.49 -11.90
C TRP A 9 43.44 10.27 -13.03
N SER A 10 44.03 11.39 -13.47
CA SER A 10 43.63 12.13 -14.67
C SER A 10 43.78 11.29 -15.94
N GLU A 11 44.96 10.73 -16.21
CA GLU A 11 45.22 9.94 -17.43
C GLU A 11 44.33 8.69 -17.51
N PHE A 12 44.04 8.03 -16.38
CA PHE A 12 43.15 6.86 -16.37
C PHE A 12 41.69 7.24 -16.68
N VAL A 13 41.24 8.44 -16.27
CA VAL A 13 39.91 8.96 -16.62
C VAL A 13 39.90 9.43 -18.08
N ASP A 14 40.87 10.23 -18.53
CA ASP A 14 40.93 10.70 -19.92
C ASP A 14 41.00 9.54 -20.92
N ALA A 15 41.73 8.46 -20.59
CA ALA A 15 41.82 7.25 -21.43
C ALA A 15 40.57 6.36 -21.44
N SER A 16 39.66 6.47 -20.45
CA SER A 16 38.51 5.55 -20.31
C SER A 16 37.16 6.14 -20.72
N VAL A 17 37.02 7.47 -20.80
CA VAL A 17 35.77 8.17 -21.19
C VAL A 17 36.12 9.08 -22.41
N GLY A 18 37.23 9.84 -22.38
CA GLY A 18 37.76 10.63 -23.53
C GLY A 18 37.70 12.16 -23.38
N GLU A 19 38.30 12.91 -24.33
CA GLU A 19 38.61 14.36 -24.28
C GLU A 19 37.46 15.35 -23.92
N LYS A 20 36.21 14.90 -23.80
CA LYS A 20 35.03 15.77 -23.61
C LYS A 20 34.39 15.69 -22.23
N TRP A 21 35.00 15.06 -21.24
CA TRP A 21 34.26 14.73 -20.02
C TRP A 21 34.20 15.90 -19.02
N GLN A 22 34.99 16.96 -19.25
CA GLN A 22 34.66 18.31 -18.77
C GLN A 22 33.31 18.82 -19.32
N GLN A 23 32.97 18.57 -20.60
CA GLN A 23 31.65 18.92 -21.15
C GLN A 23 30.54 18.03 -20.56
N VAL A 24 30.82 16.76 -20.23
CA VAL A 24 29.87 15.89 -19.51
C VAL A 24 29.60 16.43 -18.11
N LEU A 25 30.64 16.80 -17.35
CA LEU A 25 30.48 17.41 -16.03
C LEU A 25 29.76 18.78 -16.11
N VAL A 26 30.09 19.62 -17.09
CA VAL A 26 29.37 20.89 -17.32
C VAL A 26 27.91 20.64 -17.70
N ALA A 27 27.60 19.64 -18.54
CA ALA A 27 26.22 19.29 -18.88
C ALA A 27 25.43 18.78 -17.66
N LEU A 28 26.06 18.01 -16.77
CA LEU A 28 25.46 17.57 -15.50
C LEU A 28 25.24 18.76 -14.55
N PHE A 29 26.20 19.68 -14.44
CA PHE A 29 26.05 20.90 -13.62
C PHE A 29 24.97 21.85 -14.17
N VAL A 30 24.91 22.06 -15.48
CA VAL A 30 23.88 22.89 -16.13
C VAL A 30 22.51 22.22 -16.01
N GLY A 31 22.41 20.91 -16.24
CA GLY A 31 21.17 20.15 -16.04
C GLY A 31 20.67 20.21 -14.59
N TYR A 32 21.59 20.07 -13.62
CA TYR A 32 21.28 20.24 -12.20
C TYR A 32 20.84 21.67 -11.87
N PHE A 33 21.52 22.70 -12.39
CA PHE A 33 21.11 24.08 -12.17
C PHE A 33 19.73 24.40 -12.78
N VAL A 34 19.44 23.92 -13.99
CA VAL A 34 18.11 24.07 -14.61
C VAL A 34 17.04 23.35 -13.79
N ALA A 35 17.31 22.14 -13.28
CA ALA A 35 16.38 21.42 -12.41
C ALA A 35 16.18 22.12 -11.05
N ALA A 36 17.25 22.65 -10.43
CA ALA A 36 17.18 23.39 -9.18
C ALA A 36 16.44 24.72 -9.33
N ILE A 37 16.69 25.47 -10.43
CA ILE A 37 15.95 26.68 -10.79
C ILE A 37 14.48 26.34 -11.05
N ALA A 38 14.17 25.23 -11.72
CA ALA A 38 12.79 24.79 -11.89
C ALA A 38 12.09 24.52 -10.54
N VAL A 39 12.75 23.84 -9.60
CA VAL A 39 12.21 23.61 -8.25
C VAL A 39 12.04 24.92 -7.45
N TYR A 40 12.91 25.92 -7.67
CA TYR A 40 12.88 27.19 -6.93
C TYR A 40 11.87 28.21 -7.49
N PHE A 41 11.69 28.27 -8.82
CA PHE A 41 10.78 29.22 -9.48
C PHE A 41 9.41 28.63 -9.85
N PHE A 42 9.31 27.32 -10.05
CA PHE A 42 8.03 26.62 -10.19
C PHE A 42 7.78 25.78 -8.92
N PRO A 43 7.15 26.35 -7.87
CA PRO A 43 6.83 25.61 -6.66
C PRO A 43 5.98 24.39 -7.01
N SER A 44 6.50 23.21 -6.65
CA SER A 44 5.93 21.93 -7.10
C SER A 44 4.44 21.82 -6.77
N PRO A 45 3.59 21.38 -7.73
CA PRO A 45 2.16 21.12 -7.47
C PRO A 45 1.94 19.97 -6.47
N PHE A 46 3.02 19.30 -6.04
CA PHE A 46 3.01 18.30 -4.98
C PHE A 46 2.88 18.89 -3.57
N ASN A 47 3.05 20.21 -3.37
CA ASN A 47 2.64 20.88 -2.12
C ASN A 47 1.10 21.05 -2.08
N ARG A 48 0.38 19.93 -2.11
CA ARG A 48 -1.06 19.91 -1.85
C ARG A 48 -1.29 20.23 -0.39
N ASP A 49 -1.88 21.40 -0.15
CA ASP A 49 -2.38 21.83 1.14
C ASP A 49 -3.03 20.67 1.92
N ARG A 50 -2.64 20.48 3.19
CA ARG A 50 -3.47 19.76 4.18
C ARG A 50 -4.69 20.59 4.60
N ARG A 51 -5.34 21.27 3.66
CA ARG A 51 -6.71 21.77 3.85
C ARG A 51 -7.59 20.55 4.04
N VAL A 52 -8.13 20.39 5.25
CA VAL A 52 -9.13 19.36 5.56
C VAL A 52 -10.25 19.48 4.53
N ARG A 53 -10.33 18.52 3.60
CA ARG A 53 -11.37 18.48 2.58
C ARG A 53 -12.69 18.24 3.28
N LYS A 54 -13.43 19.31 3.57
CA LYS A 54 -14.86 19.21 3.92
C LYS A 54 -15.47 18.27 2.88
N ARG A 55 -16.03 17.14 3.34
CA ARG A 55 -16.65 16.17 2.44
C ARG A 55 -17.68 16.93 1.62
N ALA A 56 -17.61 16.79 0.30
CA ALA A 56 -18.66 17.30 -0.57
C ALA A 56 -19.99 16.61 -0.19
N PRO A 57 -21.15 17.25 -0.43
CA PRO A 57 -22.41 16.51 -0.39
C PRO A 57 -22.29 15.32 -1.35
N VAL A 58 -22.57 14.12 -0.84
CA VAL A 58 -22.57 12.87 -1.62
C VAL A 58 -23.60 13.02 -2.75
N THR A 59 -23.22 12.72 -3.98
CA THR A 59 -24.12 12.90 -5.13
C THR A 59 -25.28 11.90 -5.08
N GLU A 60 -26.40 12.20 -5.74
CA GLU A 60 -27.51 11.24 -5.82
C GLU A 60 -27.10 9.98 -6.62
N GLU A 61 -26.10 10.06 -7.51
CA GLU A 61 -25.49 8.88 -8.15
C GLU A 61 -24.64 8.06 -7.16
N GLU A 62 -23.84 8.69 -6.30
CA GLU A 62 -23.11 8.00 -5.22
C GLU A 62 -24.08 7.36 -4.20
N LYS A 63 -25.25 7.98 -3.95
CA LYS A 63 -26.32 7.36 -3.13
C LYS A 63 -26.99 6.18 -3.83
N ALA A 64 -27.40 6.33 -5.10
CA ALA A 64 -28.01 5.25 -5.85
C ALA A 64 -27.05 4.05 -6.02
N ALA A 65 -25.75 4.31 -6.15
CA ALA A 65 -24.73 3.27 -6.09
C ALA A 65 -24.59 2.67 -4.67
N ALA A 66 -24.77 3.47 -3.61
CA ALA A 66 -24.77 2.96 -2.23
C ALA A 66 -25.99 2.07 -1.92
N GLU A 67 -27.17 2.36 -2.49
CA GLU A 67 -28.42 1.58 -2.33
C GLU A 67 -28.34 0.17 -2.97
N ILE A 68 -27.34 -0.10 -3.82
CA ILE A 68 -27.10 -1.44 -4.41
C ILE A 68 -26.41 -2.38 -3.41
N PHE A 69 -25.77 -1.85 -2.36
CA PHE A 69 -25.06 -2.65 -1.36
C PHE A 69 -25.97 -3.01 -0.17
N PRO A 70 -25.84 -4.22 0.42
CA PRO A 70 -26.53 -4.55 1.66
C PRO A 70 -26.10 -3.62 2.80
N ASP A 71 -26.98 -3.48 3.79
CA ASP A 71 -26.68 -2.73 5.02
C ASP A 71 -25.36 -3.19 5.67
N PRO A 72 -24.60 -2.28 6.32
CA PRO A 72 -23.36 -2.62 6.99
C PRO A 72 -23.56 -3.76 8.00
N MET A 73 -22.67 -4.74 7.97
CA MET A 73 -22.79 -5.96 8.78
C MET A 73 -22.92 -5.60 10.27
N PRO A 74 -23.97 -6.06 10.99
CA PRO A 74 -24.15 -5.78 12.40
C PRO A 74 -22.93 -6.21 13.22
N LYS A 75 -22.63 -5.49 14.31
CA LYS A 75 -21.46 -5.84 15.12
C LYS A 75 -21.60 -7.23 15.74
N GLY A 76 -20.62 -8.09 15.46
CA GLY A 76 -20.59 -9.49 15.87
C GLY A 76 -19.26 -10.14 15.49
N ASP A 77 -18.70 -10.89 16.42
CA ASP A 77 -17.46 -11.65 16.22
C ASP A 77 -17.73 -12.93 15.44
N LEU A 78 -16.78 -13.37 14.61
CA LEU A 78 -16.94 -14.52 13.72
C LEU A 78 -15.80 -15.53 13.89
N THR A 79 -16.06 -16.81 13.66
CA THR A 79 -14.97 -17.76 13.38
C THR A 79 -14.40 -17.55 11.98
N ARG A 80 -13.17 -18.02 11.72
CA ARG A 80 -12.58 -18.02 10.36
C ARG A 80 -13.45 -18.79 9.36
N GLU A 81 -14.11 -19.85 9.83
CA GLU A 81 -15.01 -20.72 9.07
C GLU A 81 -16.31 -20.00 8.66
N GLU A 82 -16.74 -19.00 9.43
CA GLU A 82 -17.85 -18.10 9.08
C GLU A 82 -17.38 -16.92 8.24
N LEU A 83 -16.23 -16.32 8.56
CA LEU A 83 -15.62 -15.22 7.80
C LEU A 83 -15.45 -15.59 6.31
N LYS A 84 -15.04 -16.83 6.00
CA LYS A 84 -14.91 -17.37 4.64
C LYS A 84 -16.18 -17.29 3.79
N ARG A 85 -17.36 -17.12 4.39
CA ARG A 85 -18.64 -16.97 3.66
C ARG A 85 -18.79 -15.58 3.03
N TYR A 86 -17.98 -14.61 3.47
CA TYR A 86 -18.00 -13.21 3.03
C TYR A 86 -16.85 -12.89 2.05
N ASP A 87 -16.50 -13.86 1.20
CA ASP A 87 -15.49 -13.78 0.14
C ASP A 87 -15.90 -12.87 -1.05
N GLY A 88 -17.08 -12.26 -0.97
CA GLY A 88 -17.66 -11.42 -2.03
C GLY A 88 -18.05 -12.18 -3.30
N SER A 89 -18.13 -13.51 -3.27
CA SER A 89 -18.63 -14.35 -4.38
C SER A 89 -20.13 -14.20 -4.61
N ASN A 90 -20.87 -13.94 -3.54
CA ASN A 90 -22.29 -13.58 -3.54
C ASN A 90 -22.42 -12.05 -3.39
N VAL A 91 -23.29 -11.45 -4.22
CA VAL A 91 -23.56 -10.00 -4.22
C VAL A 91 -24.56 -9.58 -3.14
N ALA A 92 -25.43 -10.49 -2.69
CA ALA A 92 -26.51 -10.22 -1.73
C ALA A 92 -26.07 -10.25 -0.25
N ILE A 93 -24.79 -10.50 0.04
CA ILE A 93 -24.21 -10.49 1.38
C ILE A 93 -22.96 -9.60 1.42
N PRO A 94 -22.57 -9.05 2.59
CA PRO A 94 -21.36 -8.24 2.73
C PRO A 94 -20.06 -8.89 2.24
N VAL A 95 -19.04 -8.06 2.01
CA VAL A 95 -17.65 -8.50 1.80
C VAL A 95 -16.85 -8.12 3.04
N LEU A 96 -16.24 -9.10 3.71
CA LEU A 96 -15.48 -8.88 4.95
C LEU A 96 -14.00 -9.22 4.75
N ILE A 97 -13.12 -8.48 5.42
CA ILE A 97 -11.67 -8.74 5.50
C ILE A 97 -11.25 -8.65 6.96
N ALA A 98 -10.35 -9.52 7.41
CA ALA A 98 -9.71 -9.40 8.71
C ALA A 98 -8.24 -8.96 8.62
N ALA A 99 -7.80 -8.13 9.58
CA ALA A 99 -6.42 -7.71 9.77
C ALA A 99 -6.14 -7.46 11.26
N LYS A 100 -4.99 -7.93 11.76
CA LYS A 100 -4.68 -8.07 13.21
C LYS A 100 -5.81 -8.75 14.00
N GLY A 101 -6.47 -9.76 13.42
CA GLY A 101 -7.63 -10.43 14.02
C GLY A 101 -8.92 -9.60 14.09
N ARG A 102 -8.94 -8.35 13.60
CA ARG A 102 -10.11 -7.46 13.58
C ARG A 102 -10.79 -7.48 12.21
N ILE A 103 -12.11 -7.51 12.18
CA ILE A 103 -12.94 -7.70 10.98
C ILE A 103 -13.49 -6.34 10.53
N PHE A 104 -13.29 -6.02 9.25
CA PHE A 104 -13.75 -4.80 8.60
C PHE A 104 -14.76 -5.12 7.49
N ASP A 105 -15.87 -4.37 7.43
CA ASP A 105 -16.83 -4.46 6.33
C ASP A 105 -16.36 -3.62 5.13
N VAL A 106 -15.82 -4.32 4.13
CA VAL A 106 -15.28 -3.73 2.91
C VAL A 106 -16.28 -3.75 1.75
N THR A 107 -17.58 -3.94 2.01
CA THR A 107 -18.63 -4.00 0.96
C THR A 107 -18.65 -2.74 0.10
N LYS A 108 -18.37 -1.56 0.68
CA LYS A 108 -18.20 -0.27 -0.03
C LYS A 108 -16.94 -0.21 -0.93
N GLY A 109 -16.18 -1.28 -1.00
CA GLY A 109 -15.05 -1.50 -1.89
C GLY A 109 -15.20 -2.79 -2.71
N ARG A 110 -16.43 -3.21 -3.04
CA ARG A 110 -16.69 -4.46 -3.79
C ARG A 110 -15.94 -4.53 -5.12
N ASP A 111 -15.69 -3.41 -5.80
CA ASP A 111 -14.89 -3.38 -7.04
C ASP A 111 -13.44 -3.85 -6.83
N PHE A 112 -12.95 -3.74 -5.59
CA PHE A 112 -11.59 -4.13 -5.19
C PHE A 112 -11.55 -5.54 -4.57
N TYR A 113 -12.49 -5.85 -3.68
CA TYR A 113 -12.46 -7.07 -2.85
C TYR A 113 -13.57 -8.09 -3.17
N GLY A 114 -14.60 -7.72 -3.92
CA GLY A 114 -15.61 -8.64 -4.43
C GLY A 114 -15.07 -9.49 -5.58
N LYS A 115 -15.82 -10.52 -5.96
CA LYS A 115 -15.44 -11.48 -7.01
C LYS A 115 -15.06 -10.79 -8.32
N GLY A 116 -13.82 -11.02 -8.75
CA GLY A 116 -13.23 -10.40 -9.95
C GLY A 116 -12.41 -9.13 -9.69
N GLY A 117 -12.51 -8.53 -8.50
CA GLY A 117 -11.67 -7.41 -8.08
C GLY A 117 -10.21 -7.83 -7.81
N PRO A 118 -9.22 -6.93 -7.99
CA PRO A 118 -7.79 -7.25 -7.90
C PRO A 118 -7.33 -7.72 -6.51
N TYR A 119 -8.09 -7.42 -5.45
CA TYR A 119 -7.79 -7.78 -4.07
C TYR A 119 -8.81 -8.78 -3.48
N ASN A 120 -9.58 -9.46 -4.32
CA ASN A 120 -10.55 -10.48 -3.89
C ASN A 120 -9.91 -11.64 -3.11
N CYS A 121 -8.62 -11.90 -3.32
CA CYS A 121 -7.84 -12.87 -2.53
C CYS A 121 -7.73 -12.56 -1.03
N PHE A 122 -8.07 -11.34 -0.59
CA PHE A 122 -8.14 -10.96 0.82
C PHE A 122 -9.52 -11.16 1.45
N ALA A 123 -10.58 -11.31 0.66
CA ALA A 123 -11.95 -11.41 1.16
C ALA A 123 -12.19 -12.75 1.88
N GLY A 124 -12.93 -12.70 2.98
CA GLY A 124 -13.26 -13.87 3.80
C GLY A 124 -12.09 -14.48 4.59
N ILE A 125 -10.95 -13.81 4.68
CA ILE A 125 -9.78 -14.29 5.46
C ILE A 125 -9.19 -13.19 6.34
N ASP A 126 -8.35 -13.58 7.30
CA ASP A 126 -7.35 -12.68 7.88
C ASP A 126 -6.13 -12.63 6.93
N CYS A 127 -5.84 -11.44 6.41
CA CYS A 127 -4.76 -11.19 5.45
C CYS A 127 -3.61 -10.36 6.06
N SER A 128 -3.46 -10.34 7.39
CA SER A 128 -2.44 -9.54 8.10
C SER A 128 -1.04 -9.69 7.52
N ARG A 129 -0.62 -10.91 7.19
CA ARG A 129 0.70 -11.18 6.62
C ARG A 129 0.84 -10.63 5.20
N ALA A 130 -0.19 -10.79 4.38
CA ALA A 130 -0.24 -10.28 3.02
C ALA A 130 -0.16 -8.75 2.99
N LEU A 131 -0.86 -8.06 3.90
CA LEU A 131 -0.77 -6.61 4.07
C LEU A 131 0.62 -6.17 4.55
N ALA A 132 1.19 -6.86 5.54
CA ALA A 132 2.54 -6.56 6.07
C ALA A 132 3.64 -6.65 5.01
N LYS A 133 3.57 -7.68 4.15
CA LYS A 133 4.54 -7.94 3.08
C LYS A 133 4.18 -7.31 1.73
N VAL A 134 3.04 -6.61 1.65
CA VAL A 134 2.46 -6.06 0.41
C VAL A 134 2.38 -7.13 -0.70
N SER A 135 1.96 -8.34 -0.32
CA SER A 135 2.02 -9.57 -1.10
C SER A 135 0.62 -10.03 -1.52
N LEU A 136 0.48 -10.58 -2.72
CA LEU A 136 -0.72 -11.30 -3.18
C LEU A 136 -0.49 -12.82 -3.26
N ASP A 137 0.69 -13.30 -2.85
CA ASP A 137 1.03 -14.72 -2.93
C ASP A 137 0.19 -15.54 -1.96
N ARG A 138 -0.34 -16.68 -2.42
CA ARG A 138 -1.15 -17.60 -1.60
C ARG A 138 -0.46 -18.08 -0.31
N LYS A 139 0.88 -18.04 -0.26
CA LYS A 139 1.69 -18.35 0.94
C LYS A 139 1.54 -17.30 2.06
N ASP A 140 1.20 -16.07 1.71
CA ASP A 140 1.09 -14.91 2.62
C ASP A 140 -0.36 -14.55 2.95
N LEU A 141 -1.35 -15.18 2.30
CA LEU A 141 -2.79 -15.03 2.57
C LEU A 141 -3.21 -15.71 3.89
N ASN A 142 -2.70 -15.21 5.02
CA ASN A 142 -3.01 -15.69 6.38
C ASN A 142 -2.64 -14.65 7.47
N ALA A 143 -2.97 -14.99 8.71
CA ALA A 143 -2.77 -14.15 9.88
C ALA A 143 -1.34 -14.16 10.47
N LYS A 144 -0.43 -15.05 10.03
CA LYS A 144 0.84 -15.30 10.74
C LYS A 144 1.85 -14.17 10.56
N CYS A 145 2.18 -13.53 11.67
CA CYS A 145 2.92 -12.29 11.78
C CYS A 145 4.11 -12.35 12.77
N ALA A 146 4.30 -13.45 13.49
CA ALA A 146 5.38 -13.60 14.48
C ALA A 146 6.81 -13.49 13.89
N ASP A 147 7.01 -13.83 12.61
CA ASP A 147 8.28 -13.74 11.87
C ASP A 147 8.50 -12.40 11.16
N LEU A 148 7.58 -11.43 11.29
CA LEU A 148 7.69 -10.14 10.60
C LEU A 148 8.76 -9.23 11.21
N TYR A 149 9.52 -8.57 10.35
CA TYR A 149 10.45 -7.50 10.75
C TYR A 149 9.70 -6.24 11.21
N ALA A 150 10.37 -5.35 11.94
CA ALA A 150 9.76 -4.11 12.46
C ALA A 150 9.06 -3.29 11.36
N ALA A 151 9.73 -3.03 10.24
CA ALA A 151 9.17 -2.28 9.12
C ALA A 151 7.94 -2.95 8.48
N GLU A 152 7.89 -4.28 8.42
CA GLU A 152 6.71 -5.01 7.90
C GLU A 152 5.51 -4.86 8.85
N ARG A 153 5.76 -4.81 10.17
CA ARG A 153 4.72 -4.56 11.18
C ARG A 153 4.23 -3.11 11.15
N ASP A 154 5.11 -2.16 10.87
CA ASP A 154 4.72 -0.75 10.67
C ASP A 154 3.85 -0.58 9.42
N VAL A 155 4.20 -1.26 8.31
CA VAL A 155 3.37 -1.34 7.10
C VAL A 155 1.99 -1.95 7.39
N LEU A 156 1.92 -3.02 8.18
CA LEU A 156 0.64 -3.61 8.62
C LEU A 156 -0.19 -2.63 9.46
N ASN A 157 0.41 -1.96 10.45
CA ASN A 157 -0.28 -0.97 11.28
C ASN A 157 -0.83 0.19 10.43
N ASP A 158 -0.08 0.64 9.43
CA ASP A 158 -0.54 1.67 8.47
C ASP A 158 -1.57 1.16 7.46
N TRP A 159 -1.72 -0.16 7.24
CA TRP A 159 -2.85 -0.72 6.51
C TRP A 159 -4.11 -0.79 7.37
N VAL A 160 -3.98 -1.23 8.63
CA VAL A 160 -5.09 -1.26 9.59
C VAL A 160 -5.71 0.13 9.77
N ARG A 161 -4.89 1.17 9.97
CA ARG A 161 -5.36 2.58 10.05
C ARG A 161 -6.18 3.01 8.84
N LYS A 162 -5.75 2.64 7.63
CA LYS A 162 -6.47 2.95 6.37
C LYS A 162 -7.80 2.19 6.25
N PHE A 163 -7.95 1.05 6.93
CA PHE A 163 -9.23 0.37 7.05
C PHE A 163 -10.11 1.04 8.12
N GLU A 164 -9.58 1.37 9.29
CA GLU A 164 -10.30 2.11 10.34
C GLU A 164 -10.89 3.45 9.84
N ASP A 165 -10.12 4.20 9.03
CA ASP A 165 -10.56 5.48 8.43
C ASP A 165 -11.66 5.33 7.36
N LYS A 166 -11.80 4.15 6.74
CA LYS A 166 -12.59 3.94 5.51
C LYS A 166 -13.77 2.98 5.66
N TYR A 167 -13.65 1.97 6.52
CA TYR A 167 -14.56 0.85 6.66
C TYR A 167 -14.92 0.65 8.14
N PRO A 168 -16.19 0.35 8.48
CA PRO A 168 -16.54 0.07 9.86
C PRO A 168 -15.94 -1.26 10.31
N GLU A 169 -15.31 -1.24 11.49
CA GLU A 169 -14.96 -2.45 12.22
C GLU A 169 -16.22 -3.08 12.82
N VAL A 170 -16.43 -4.36 12.51
CA VAL A 170 -17.65 -5.11 12.83
C VAL A 170 -17.45 -6.18 13.91
N GLY A 171 -16.23 -6.66 14.16
CA GLY A 171 -15.96 -7.63 15.22
C GLY A 171 -14.51 -8.14 15.19
N ILE A 172 -14.23 -9.21 15.92
CA ILE A 172 -12.94 -9.94 15.89
C ILE A 172 -13.10 -11.38 15.40
N VAL A 173 -11.98 -11.99 14.98
CA VAL A 173 -11.90 -13.39 14.57
C VAL A 173 -11.67 -14.27 15.81
N LEU A 174 -12.73 -14.94 16.27
CA LEU A 174 -12.77 -15.68 17.55
C LEU A 174 -11.70 -16.77 17.68
N ASP A 175 -11.44 -17.49 16.60
CA ASP A 175 -10.40 -18.52 16.50
C ASP A 175 -9.23 -18.07 15.60
N GLY A 176 -8.91 -16.77 15.65
CA GLY A 176 -7.83 -16.17 14.89
C GLY A 176 -6.47 -16.81 15.16
N THR A 177 -5.65 -16.92 14.11
CA THR A 177 -4.25 -17.38 14.17
C THR A 177 -3.25 -16.23 14.07
N TYR A 178 -3.67 -15.03 14.49
CA TYR A 178 -2.81 -13.85 14.54
C TYR A 178 -1.84 -13.98 15.73
N ASP A 179 -0.55 -14.10 15.42
CA ASP A 179 0.55 -14.28 16.38
C ASP A 179 1.54 -13.09 16.37
N GLY A 180 1.15 -11.96 15.77
CA GLY A 180 1.87 -10.70 15.84
C GLY A 180 1.60 -9.91 17.13
N PRO A 181 2.35 -8.81 17.38
CA PRO A 181 2.08 -7.92 18.50
C PRO A 181 0.75 -7.16 18.35
N PRO A 182 0.13 -6.73 19.47
CA PRO A 182 -1.14 -6.00 19.48
C PRO A 182 -1.10 -4.68 18.70
#